data_AF-A0AAU7BD99-F1
#
_entry.id   AF-A0AAU7BD99-F1
#
_cell.length_a   1.000
_cell.length_b   1.000
_cell.length_c   1.000
_cell.angle_alpha   90.00
_cell.angle_beta   90.00
_cell.angle_gamma   90.00
#
_symmetry.space_group_name_H-M   'P 1'
#
loop_
_entity.id
_entity.type
_entity.pdbx_description
1 polymer ?
#
loop_
_entity_poly.entity_id
_entity_poly.type
_entity_poly.pdbx_seq_one_letter_code
_entity_poly.pdbx_strand_id
1 'polypeptide(L)'
;MVRQANDEGRPARRPVVPAVPGHPWGAPADTTTMKAMVDNLPANVTWAGFGIGRMQMPMAAQAVLLGGNVRVGLEDNLYLDRGVLASNGQLVERASEIITRMGGRVLSPAEGREKMNLKRR
;
A
#
# COMPACT_ATOMS: atom_id res chain seq x y z
N MET A 1 -1.13 12.69 14.34
CA MET A 1 -2.24 13.07 13.44
C MET A 1 -3.26 11.95 13.24
N VAL A 2 -2.90 10.75 12.75
CA VAL A 2 -3.88 9.64 12.59
C VAL A 2 -4.46 9.14 13.92
N ARG A 3 -3.63 8.98 14.96
CA ARG A 3 -4.09 8.62 16.31
C ARG A 3 -5.07 9.64 16.88
N GLN A 4 -4.67 10.91 16.87
CA GLN A 4 -5.49 12.03 17.34
C GLN A 4 -6.82 12.17 16.58
N ALA A 5 -6.86 11.90 15.28
CA ALA A 5 -8.09 11.98 14.49
C ALA A 5 -9.12 10.86 14.81
N ASN A 6 -8.66 9.70 15.30
CA ASN A 6 -9.54 8.64 15.78
C ASN A 6 -10.14 8.94 17.16
N ASP A 7 -9.46 9.74 17.98
CA ASP A 7 -9.92 10.12 19.33
C ASP A 7 -11.04 11.18 19.31
N GLU A 8 -11.20 11.92 18.20
CA GLU A 8 -12.16 13.03 18.04
C GLU A 8 -13.57 12.60 17.59
N GLY A 9 -13.94 11.32 17.71
CA GLY A 9 -15.32 10.86 17.46
C GLY A 9 -15.80 10.97 16.00
N ARG A 10 -14.87 11.10 15.04
CA ARG A 10 -15.19 11.12 13.60
C ARG A 10 -15.74 9.74 13.16
N PRO A 11 -16.64 9.70 12.16
CA PRO A 11 -17.37 8.48 11.80
C PRO A 11 -16.44 7.30 11.52
N ALA A 12 -16.88 6.10 11.92
CA ALA A 12 -16.18 4.82 11.92
C ALA A 12 -15.77 4.28 10.52
N ARG A 13 -15.05 5.08 9.74
CA ARG A 13 -14.34 4.64 8.55
C ARG A 13 -12.92 4.32 8.98
N ARG A 14 -12.45 3.11 8.70
CA ARG A 14 -11.04 2.74 8.90
C ARG A 14 -10.21 3.70 8.02
N PRO A 15 -9.41 4.63 8.59
CA PRO A 15 -8.66 5.57 7.77
C PRO A 15 -7.66 4.80 6.91
N VAL A 16 -7.53 5.14 5.62
CA VAL A 16 -6.51 4.52 4.75
C VAL A 16 -5.25 5.36 4.84
N VAL A 17 -4.24 4.86 5.54
CA VAL A 17 -2.95 5.56 5.68
C VAL A 17 -1.96 4.96 4.68
N PRO A 18 -1.52 5.74 3.67
CA PRO A 18 -0.40 5.33 2.85
C PRO A 18 0.90 5.48 3.67
N ALA A 19 1.64 4.38 3.82
CA ALA A 19 3.05 4.48 4.20
C ALA A 19 3.83 4.84 2.93
N VAL A 20 4.47 6.02 2.92
CA VAL A 20 5.19 6.56 1.75
C VAL A 20 6.68 6.71 2.04
N PRO A 21 7.46 5.66 1.76
CA PRO A 21 8.90 5.77 1.79
C PRO A 21 9.46 6.23 0.44
N GLY A 22 10.42 7.15 0.42
CA GLY A 22 11.27 7.42 -0.76
C GLY A 22 11.18 8.81 -1.39
N HIS A 23 10.44 9.77 -0.81
CA HIS A 23 10.58 11.18 -1.17
C HIS A 23 11.86 11.77 -0.51
N PRO A 24 12.62 12.68 -1.15
CA PRO A 24 13.91 13.17 -0.62
C PRO A 24 13.87 13.74 0.81
N TRP A 25 12.71 14.23 1.23
CA TRP A 25 12.47 14.79 2.57
C TRP A 25 11.41 14.00 3.37
N GLY A 26 11.00 12.85 2.84
CA GLY A 26 10.08 11.93 3.50
C GLY A 26 10.81 10.83 4.24
N ALA A 27 10.06 9.82 4.66
CA ALA A 27 10.64 8.65 5.29
C ALA A 27 11.46 7.82 4.27
N PRO A 28 12.59 7.23 4.65
CA PRO A 28 13.40 6.42 3.76
C PRO A 28 12.71 5.08 3.41
N ALA A 29 12.92 4.62 2.17
CA ALA A 29 12.39 3.37 1.64
C ALA A 29 13.16 2.13 2.10
N ASP A 30 13.03 1.81 3.39
CA ASP A 30 13.59 0.62 4.01
C ASP A 30 12.57 -0.11 4.91
N THR A 31 12.87 -1.38 5.19
CA THR A 31 12.04 -2.28 6.01
C THR A 31 11.83 -1.75 7.42
N THR A 32 12.89 -1.25 8.06
CA THR A 32 12.84 -0.79 9.46
C THR A 32 11.86 0.36 9.59
N THR A 33 11.93 1.31 8.66
CA THR A 33 11.08 2.49 8.61
C THR A 33 9.62 2.11 8.37
N MET A 34 9.33 1.27 7.37
CA MET A 34 7.95 0.83 7.11
C MET A 34 7.37 0.08 8.31
N LYS A 35 8.14 -0.83 8.91
CA LYS A 35 7.70 -1.58 10.09
C LYS A 35 7.41 -0.62 11.25
N ALA A 36 8.30 0.34 11.53
CA ALA A 36 8.10 1.32 12.59
C ALA A 36 6.82 2.14 12.37
N MET A 37 6.53 2.54 11.12
CA MET A 37 5.27 3.22 10.80
C MET A 37 4.05 2.35 11.09
N VAL A 38 4.07 1.08 10.66
CA VAL A 38 2.96 0.14 10.83
C VAL A 38 2.73 -0.20 12.31
N ASP A 39 3.79 -0.45 13.07
CA ASP A 39 3.71 -0.71 14.52
C ASP A 39 3.08 0.48 15.28
N ASN A 40 3.19 1.69 14.73
CA ASN A 40 2.61 2.90 15.31
C ASN A 40 1.17 3.19 14.87
N LEU A 41 0.58 2.37 13.99
CA LEU A 41 -0.81 2.52 13.60
C LEU A 41 -1.78 2.03 14.70
N PRO A 42 -2.99 2.62 14.81
CA PRO A 42 -4.06 2.07 15.65
C PRO A 42 -4.49 0.66 15.17
N ALA A 43 -4.89 -0.21 16.10
CA ALA A 43 -5.25 -1.61 15.81
C ALA A 43 -6.43 -1.79 14.83
N ASN A 44 -7.27 -0.77 14.65
CA ASN A 44 -8.49 -0.79 13.83
C ASN A 44 -8.36 0.00 12.52
N VAL A 45 -7.14 0.15 11.99
CA VAL A 45 -6.89 0.85 10.73
C VAL A 45 -6.69 -0.13 9.56
N THR A 46 -7.11 0.28 8.37
CA THR A 46 -6.72 -0.39 7.11
C THR A 46 -5.64 0.46 6.49
N TRP A 47 -4.46 -0.08 6.19
CA TRP A 47 -3.38 0.71 5.61
C TRP A 47 -2.88 0.11 4.30
N ALA A 48 -2.15 0.91 3.54
CA ALA A 48 -1.50 0.45 2.31
C ALA A 48 -0.06 0.97 2.25
N GLY A 49 0.85 0.16 1.72
CA GLY A 49 2.21 0.58 1.42
C GLY A 49 2.42 0.77 -0.07
N PHE A 50 3.29 1.72 -0.43
CA PHE A 50 3.84 1.83 -1.77
C PHE A 50 5.28 2.36 -1.71
N GLY A 51 6.02 2.22 -2.81
CA GLY A 51 7.35 2.78 -2.97
C GLY A 51 7.48 3.54 -4.28
N ILE A 52 8.43 4.46 -4.35
CA ILE A 52 8.65 5.31 -5.52
C ILE A 52 9.75 4.72 -6.41
N GLY A 53 9.54 4.78 -7.72
CA GLY A 53 10.47 4.31 -8.75
C GLY A 53 10.86 2.84 -8.54
N ARG A 54 12.17 2.57 -8.50
CA ARG A 54 12.72 1.21 -8.30
C ARG A 54 12.26 0.52 -7.01
N MET A 55 11.78 1.28 -6.02
CA MET A 55 11.33 0.72 -4.74
C MET A 55 9.86 0.30 -4.74
N GLN A 56 9.11 0.51 -5.84
CA GLN A 56 7.69 0.17 -5.92
C GLN A 56 7.41 -1.31 -5.61
N MET A 57 8.11 -2.24 -6.28
CA MET A 57 7.88 -3.69 -6.08
C MET A 57 8.43 -4.21 -4.73
N PRO A 58 9.65 -3.83 -4.27
CA PRO A 58 10.10 -4.20 -2.94
C PRO A 58 9.17 -3.73 -1.80
N MET A 59 8.67 -2.49 -1.89
CA MET A 59 7.75 -1.95 -0.87
C MET A 59 6.35 -2.56 -0.97
N ALA A 60 5.89 -2.93 -2.16
CA ALA A 60 4.66 -3.72 -2.32
C ALA A 60 4.77 -5.08 -1.60
N ALA A 61 5.87 -5.81 -1.82
CA ALA A 61 6.11 -7.09 -1.12
C ALA A 61 6.20 -6.90 0.40
N GLN A 62 6.91 -5.86 0.86
CA GLN A 62 7.02 -5.54 2.28
C GLN A 62 5.65 -5.23 2.91
N ALA A 63 4.78 -4.51 2.22
CA ALA A 63 3.44 -4.21 2.69
C ALA A 63 2.63 -5.50 2.88
N VAL A 64 2.73 -6.46 1.96
CA VAL A 64 2.08 -7.77 2.08
C VAL A 64 2.59 -8.53 3.31
N LEU A 65 3.91 -8.58 3.53
CA LEU A 65 4.51 -9.23 4.71
C LEU A 65 4.02 -8.65 6.04
N LEU A 66 3.75 -7.35 6.08
CA LEU A 66 3.29 -6.64 7.28
C LEU A 66 1.75 -6.63 7.42
N GLY A 67 1.02 -7.33 6.54
CA GLY A 67 -0.44 -7.42 6.59
C GLY A 67 -1.18 -6.20 6.03
N GLY A 68 -0.51 -5.37 5.25
CA GLY A 68 -1.07 -4.20 4.58
C GLY A 68 -1.65 -4.48 3.20
N ASN A 69 -2.28 -3.47 2.61
CA ASN A 69 -2.65 -3.47 1.19
C ASN A 69 -1.51 -2.86 0.34
N VAL A 70 -1.59 -3.02 -0.97
CA VAL A 70 -0.56 -2.56 -1.91
C VAL A 70 -1.12 -1.48 -2.82
N ARG A 71 -0.29 -0.48 -3.12
CA ARG A 71 -0.53 0.48 -4.21
C ARG A 71 0.64 0.43 -5.20
N VAL A 72 0.30 0.41 -6.49
CA VAL A 72 1.22 0.50 -7.62
C VAL A 72 0.59 1.33 -8.73
N GLY A 73 1.41 1.87 -9.63
CA GLY A 73 0.97 2.60 -10.79
C GLY A 73 2.05 3.52 -11.36
N LEU A 74 1.76 4.09 -12.53
CA LEU A 74 2.64 5.03 -13.23
C LEU A 74 2.83 6.35 -12.49
N GLU A 75 1.90 6.69 -11.58
CA GLU A 75 2.05 7.83 -10.66
C GLU A 75 3.30 7.68 -9.77
N ASP A 76 3.61 6.45 -9.36
CA ASP A 76 4.68 6.17 -8.41
C ASP A 76 5.95 5.64 -9.11
N ASN A 77 5.84 5.03 -10.30
CA ASN A 77 6.97 4.44 -11.04
C ASN A 77 6.69 4.33 -12.56
N LEU A 78 7.58 4.87 -13.38
CA LEU A 78 7.45 4.84 -14.85
C LEU A 78 8.00 3.56 -15.51
N TYR A 79 8.76 2.74 -14.78
CA TYR A 79 9.56 1.66 -15.35
C TYR A 79 9.10 0.28 -14.88
N LEU A 80 9.01 -0.67 -15.81
CA LEU A 80 8.82 -2.08 -15.47
C LEU A 80 10.16 -2.64 -14.95
N ASP A 81 11.20 -2.46 -15.75
CA ASP A 81 12.58 -2.83 -15.47
C ASP A 81 13.50 -1.65 -15.84
N ARG A 82 14.80 -1.73 -15.49
CA ARG A 82 15.73 -0.62 -15.76
C ARG A 82 15.73 -0.27 -17.25
N GLY A 83 15.25 0.93 -17.57
CA GLY A 83 15.17 1.44 -18.95
C GLY A 83 13.97 0.94 -19.76
N VAL A 84 13.11 0.09 -19.19
CA VAL A 84 11.91 -0.44 -19.85
C VAL A 84 10.69 0.25 -19.26
N LEU A 85 9.97 1.05 -20.07
CA LEU A 85 8.76 1.74 -19.61
C LEU A 85 7.64 0.73 -19.29
N ALA A 86 6.83 1.06 -18.30
CA ALA A 86 5.66 0.28 -17.92
C ALA A 86 4.35 0.89 -18.44
N SER A 87 3.32 0.05 -18.47
CA SER A 87 1.91 0.44 -18.39
C SER A 87 1.37 0.16 -16.97
N ASN A 88 0.28 0.82 -16.58
CA ASN A 88 -0.40 0.50 -15.32
C ASN A 88 -0.78 -0.99 -15.21
N GLY A 89 -1.23 -1.60 -16.30
CA GLY A 89 -1.58 -3.03 -16.35
C GLY A 89 -0.40 -3.93 -15.99
N GLN A 90 0.78 -3.68 -16.55
CA GLN A 90 1.99 -4.46 -16.27
C GLN A 90 2.44 -4.32 -14.80
N LEU A 91 2.31 -3.13 -14.22
CA LEU A 91 2.64 -2.92 -12.81
C LEU A 91 1.66 -3.66 -11.89
N VAL A 92 0.36 -3.63 -12.21
CA VAL A 92 -0.67 -4.36 -11.48
C VAL A 92 -0.46 -5.87 -11.59
N GLU A 93 -0.14 -6.37 -12.78
CA GLU A 93 0.14 -7.79 -13.02
C GLU A 93 1.33 -8.28 -12.19
N ARG A 94 2.45 -7.55 -12.23
CA ARG A 94 3.65 -7.88 -11.46
C ARG A 94 3.39 -7.86 -9.95
N ALA A 95 2.66 -6.85 -9.45
CA ALA A 95 2.28 -6.80 -8.04
C ALA A 95 1.35 -7.96 -7.64
N SER A 96 0.39 -8.31 -8.51
CA SER A 96 -0.54 -9.43 -8.29
C SER A 96 0.19 -10.78 -8.26
N GLU A 97 1.18 -10.96 -9.13
CA GLU A 97 2.04 -12.14 -9.14
C GLU A 97 2.83 -12.27 -7.84
N ILE A 98 3.46 -11.19 -7.37
CA ILE A 98 4.17 -11.16 -6.08
C ILE A 98 3.24 -11.57 -4.93
N ILE A 99 2.05 -10.94 -4.84
CA ILE A 99 1.06 -11.25 -3.80
C ILE A 99 0.68 -12.73 -3.84
N THR A 100 0.42 -13.27 -5.03
CA THR A 100 0.01 -14.66 -5.21
C THR A 100 1.11 -15.64 -4.83
N ARG A 101 2.36 -15.37 -5.23
CA ARG A 101 3.54 -16.19 -4.88
C ARG A 101 3.83 -16.18 -3.37
N MET A 102 3.39 -15.14 -2.66
CA MET A 102 3.46 -15.06 -1.20
C MET A 102 2.27 -15.74 -0.49
N GLY A 103 1.37 -16.39 -1.22
CA GLY A 103 0.20 -17.07 -0.67
C GLY A 103 -1.03 -16.18 -0.47
N GLY A 104 -0.97 -14.92 -0.91
CA GLY A 104 -2.10 -13.98 -0.88
C GLY A 104 -3.02 -14.10 -2.10
N ARG A 105 -4.09 -13.31 -2.10
CA ARG A 105 -4.99 -13.16 -3.24
C ARG A 105 -5.41 -11.70 -3.40
N VAL A 106 -5.43 -11.21 -4.64
CA VAL A 106 -5.96 -9.87 -4.97
C VAL A 106 -7.48 -9.89 -4.93
N LEU A 107 -8.07 -8.90 -4.26
CA LEU A 107 -9.52 -8.76 -4.15
C LEU A 107 -10.10 -8.08 -5.38
N SER A 108 -11.27 -8.53 -5.80
CA SER A 108 -12.10 -7.82 -6.77
C SER A 108 -12.57 -6.46 -6.20
N PRO A 109 -13.00 -5.52 -7.06
CA PRO A 109 -13.57 -4.26 -6.59
C PRO A 109 -14.81 -4.42 -5.70
N ALA A 110 -15.57 -5.51 -5.85
CA ALA A 110 -16.74 -5.78 -5.02
C ALA A 110 -16.31 -6.23 -3.60
N GLU A 111 -15.42 -7.21 -3.52
CA GLU A 111 -14.85 -7.71 -2.26
C GLU A 111 -14.09 -6.59 -1.51
N GLY A 112 -13.35 -5.75 -2.23
CA GLY A 112 -12.64 -4.62 -1.64
C GLY A 112 -13.59 -3.60 -1.00
N ARG A 113 -14.74 -3.32 -1.62
CA ARG A 113 -15.77 -2.43 -1.04
C ARG A 113 -16.38 -3.03 0.22
N GLU A 114 -16.70 -4.32 0.19
CA GLU A 114 -17.23 -5.03 1.35
C GLU A 114 -16.23 -4.99 2.51
N LYS A 115 -14.97 -5.35 2.26
CA LYS A 115 -13.89 -5.30 3.26
C LYS A 115 -13.68 -3.91 3.86
N MET A 116 -13.86 -2.86 3.07
CA MET A 116 -13.69 -1.46 3.51
C MET A 116 -14.99 -0.77 3.94
N ASN A 117 -16.11 -1.50 4.00
CA ASN A 117 -17.44 -0.95 4.32
C ASN A 117 -17.82 0.27 3.46
N LEU A 118 -17.63 0.16 2.14
CA LEU A 118 -17.95 1.19 1.17
C LEU A 118 -19.30 0.89 0.48
N LYS A 119 -20.02 1.95 0.09
CA LYS A 119 -21.24 1.81 -0.71
C LYS A 119 -20.95 1.08 -2.02
N ARG A 120 -21.82 0.15 -2.41
CA ARG A 120 -21.80 -0.51 -3.72
C ARG A 120 -22.08 0.53 -4.82
N ARG A 121 -21.46 0.34 -5.99
CA ARG A 121 -21.70 1.15 -7.19
C ARG A 121 -22.83 0.53 -8.00
#